data_AF-A0A377TSG9-F1
#
_entry.id   AF-A0A377TSG9-F1
#
_cell.length_a   1.000
_cell.length_b   1.000
_cell.length_c   1.000
_cell.angle_alpha   90.00
_cell.angle_beta   90.00
_cell.angle_gamma   90.00
#
_symmetry.space_group_name_H-M   'P 1'
#
loop_
_entity.id
_entity.type
_entity.pdbx_description
1 polymer ?
#
loop_
_entity_poly.entity_id
_entity_poly.type
_entity_poly.pdbx_seq_one_letter_code
_entity_poly.pdbx_strand_id
1 'polypeptide(L)'
;MCWRPVGIITPPLIIGATLGLGDWLPYLISMSLLASGIGTFLQSNRVWGIGAGMICMQGTSFAFLGVTVAGGMWVKAQGGGPQDMMAMLFGVNFVAALVPVIVSRFIEPLKKIFTPIITGSVIALIGISLIKVSVINWCGGEKAEDFASMSNIALGAGTLGVYRPAELRQKPLAAALPRWWWALPWAASQRG
;
A
#
# COMPACT_ATOMS: atom_id res chain seq x y z
N MET A 1 -8.61 -6.38 11.01
CA MET A 1 -8.80 -6.73 9.58
C MET A 1 -9.67 -5.75 8.78
N CYS A 2 -10.55 -4.94 9.40
CA CYS A 2 -11.39 -3.92 8.71
C CYS A 2 -10.65 -2.72 8.07
N TRP A 3 -9.33 -2.55 8.27
CA TRP A 3 -8.62 -1.31 7.88
C TRP A 3 -7.89 -1.34 6.54
N ARG A 4 -7.90 -2.47 5.81
CA ARG A 4 -7.16 -2.59 4.53
C ARG A 4 -7.63 -1.70 3.37
N PRO A 5 -8.88 -1.17 3.29
CA PRO A 5 -9.25 -0.25 2.20
C PRO A 5 -8.38 1.00 2.19
N VAL A 6 -8.04 1.52 3.38
CA VAL A 6 -7.15 2.69 3.51
C VAL A 6 -5.79 2.39 2.87
N GLY A 7 -5.23 1.20 3.10
CA GLY A 7 -3.96 0.79 2.50
C GLY A 7 -3.98 0.64 0.97
N ILE A 8 -5.15 0.46 0.36
CA ILE A 8 -5.32 0.34 -1.11
C ILE A 8 -5.53 1.71 -1.75
N ILE A 9 -6.18 2.64 -1.04
CA ILE A 9 -6.53 3.98 -1.55
C ILE A 9 -5.39 4.98 -1.33
N THR A 10 -4.59 4.82 -0.27
CA THR A 10 -3.50 5.76 0.06
C THR A 10 -2.41 5.86 -1.03
N PRO A 11 -1.88 4.76 -1.62
CA PRO A 11 -0.88 4.86 -2.68
C PRO A 11 -1.32 5.66 -3.92
N PRO A 12 -2.48 5.39 -4.57
CA PRO A 12 -2.92 6.18 -5.70
C PRO A 12 -3.19 7.64 -5.32
N LEU A 13 -3.65 7.91 -4.08
CA LEU A 13 -3.81 9.27 -3.57
C LEU A 13 -2.48 10.03 -3.52
N ILE A 14 -1.42 9.40 -2.98
CA ILE A 14 -0.09 10.01 -2.91
C ILE A 14 0.48 10.24 -4.32
N ILE A 15 0.31 9.27 -5.23
CA ILE A 15 0.75 9.39 -6.62
C ILE A 15 -0.01 10.53 -7.33
N GLY A 16 -1.33 10.60 -7.20
CA GLY A 16 -2.12 11.67 -7.82
C GLY A 16 -1.78 13.05 -7.26
N ALA A 17 -1.57 13.16 -5.94
CA ALA A 17 -1.16 14.41 -5.29
C ALA A 17 0.23 14.88 -5.71
N THR A 18 1.19 13.96 -5.88
CA THR A 18 2.58 14.30 -6.25
C THR A 18 2.74 14.63 -7.73
N LEU A 19 2.07 13.89 -8.62
CA LEU A 19 2.16 14.13 -10.06
C LEU A 19 1.21 15.26 -10.52
N GLY A 20 0.12 15.53 -9.80
CA GLY A 20 -0.89 16.54 -10.15
C GLY A 20 -2.00 16.00 -11.07
N LEU A 21 -2.29 14.70 -11.01
CA LEU A 21 -3.30 14.01 -11.83
C LEU A 21 -4.68 14.03 -11.16
N GLY A 22 -5.19 15.22 -10.82
CA GLY A 22 -6.46 15.37 -10.10
C GLY A 22 -7.65 14.70 -10.80
N ASP A 23 -7.76 14.89 -12.13
CA ASP A 23 -8.88 14.38 -12.92
C ASP A 23 -8.87 12.85 -13.07
N TRP A 24 -7.69 12.23 -13.01
CA TRP A 24 -7.52 10.79 -13.19
C TRP A 24 -7.48 10.02 -11.85
N LEU A 25 -7.45 10.73 -10.73
CA LEU A 25 -7.34 10.13 -9.41
C LEU A 25 -8.52 9.22 -9.04
N PRO A 26 -9.80 9.58 -9.29
CA PRO A 26 -10.93 8.68 -9.05
C PRO A 26 -10.83 7.41 -9.88
N TYR A 27 -10.36 7.53 -11.12
CA TYR A 27 -10.16 6.39 -12.02
C TYR A 27 -9.09 5.42 -11.48
N LEU A 28 -7.97 5.95 -10.97
CA LEU A 28 -6.91 5.17 -10.33
C LEU A 28 -7.39 4.44 -9.07
N ILE A 29 -8.30 5.04 -8.30
CA ILE A 29 -8.88 4.42 -7.09
C ILE A 29 -9.87 3.32 -7.48
N SER A 30 -10.76 3.57 -8.43
CA SER A 30 -11.74 2.56 -8.88
C SER A 30 -11.05 1.33 -9.47
N MET A 31 -10.02 1.52 -10.30
CA MET A 31 -9.29 0.39 -10.87
C MET A 31 -8.48 -0.38 -9.82
N SER A 32 -7.93 0.28 -8.78
CA SER A 32 -7.14 -0.39 -7.74
C SER A 32 -8.03 -1.24 -6.82
N LEU A 33 -9.23 -0.73 -6.49
CA LEU A 33 -10.25 -1.47 -5.75
C LEU A 33 -10.74 -2.68 -6.55
N LEU A 34 -10.99 -2.50 -7.86
CA LEU A 34 -11.38 -3.59 -8.76
C LEU A 34 -10.28 -4.67 -8.83
N ALA A 35 -9.03 -4.27 -9.05
CA ALA A 35 -7.89 -5.19 -9.13
C ALA A 35 -7.65 -5.96 -7.82
N SER A 36 -7.81 -5.30 -6.66
CA SER A 36 -7.74 -5.95 -5.34
C SER A 36 -8.85 -6.99 -5.16
N GLY A 37 -10.08 -6.68 -5.60
CA GLY A 37 -11.21 -7.60 -5.57
C GLY A 37 -10.98 -8.84 -6.46
N ILE A 38 -10.56 -8.61 -7.71
CA ILE A 38 -10.27 -9.69 -8.66
C ILE A 38 -9.10 -10.56 -8.17
N GLY A 39 -8.01 -9.95 -7.68
CA GLY A 39 -6.85 -10.67 -7.17
C GLY A 39 -7.18 -11.54 -5.95
N THR A 40 -8.00 -11.02 -5.03
CA THR A 40 -8.47 -11.77 -3.86
C THR A 40 -9.39 -12.93 -4.28
N PHE A 41 -10.28 -12.71 -5.26
CA PHE A 41 -11.14 -13.75 -5.80
C PHE A 41 -10.32 -14.88 -6.45
N LEU A 42 -9.34 -14.55 -7.28
CA LEU A 42 -8.46 -15.51 -7.93
C LEU A 42 -7.60 -16.30 -6.93
N GLN A 43 -7.19 -15.69 -5.82
CA GLN A 43 -6.38 -16.36 -4.80
C GLN A 43 -7.21 -17.30 -3.91
N SER A 44 -8.47 -16.94 -3.67
CA SER A 44 -9.44 -17.75 -2.93
C SER A 44 -9.95 -18.93 -3.76
N ASN A 45 -10.18 -18.72 -5.06
CA ASN A 45 -10.74 -19.73 -5.93
C ASN A 45 -9.59 -20.47 -6.62
N ARG A 46 -9.26 -21.69 -6.16
CA ARG A 46 -8.21 -22.55 -6.74
C ARG A 46 -8.64 -23.09 -8.10
N VAL A 47 -8.95 -22.21 -9.04
CA VAL A 47 -9.30 -22.58 -10.42
C VAL A 47 -7.98 -22.67 -11.19
N TRP A 48 -7.71 -23.81 -11.83
CA TRP A 48 -6.50 -24.09 -12.62
C TRP A 48 -5.16 -24.24 -11.88
N GLY A 49 -5.17 -24.52 -10.57
CA GLY A 49 -3.92 -24.75 -9.82
C GLY A 49 -3.08 -23.48 -9.57
N ILE A 50 -3.63 -22.31 -9.92
CA ILE A 50 -3.11 -20.99 -9.57
C ILE A 50 -3.96 -20.49 -8.38
N GLY A 51 -3.33 -20.22 -7.25
CA GLY A 51 -4.00 -19.77 -6.03
C GLY A 51 -3.75 -20.67 -4.83
N ALA A 52 -3.54 -20.06 -3.66
CA ALA A 52 -3.20 -20.78 -2.43
C ALA A 52 -4.40 -21.55 -1.85
N GLY A 53 -5.63 -21.29 -2.29
CA GLY A 53 -6.85 -21.85 -1.70
C GLY A 53 -7.15 -21.27 -0.31
N MET A 54 -6.66 -20.05 -0.05
CA MET A 54 -6.85 -19.33 1.20
C MET A 54 -7.37 -17.93 0.88
N ILE A 55 -8.23 -17.40 1.75
CA ILE A 55 -8.71 -16.01 1.66
C ILE A 55 -7.58 -15.08 2.12
N CYS A 56 -6.72 -14.74 1.17
CA CYS A 56 -5.66 -13.75 1.36
C CYS A 56 -6.07 -12.49 0.58
N MET A 57 -6.39 -11.41 1.29
CA MET A 57 -6.72 -10.16 0.62
C MET A 57 -5.48 -9.59 -0.08
N GLN A 58 -5.55 -9.50 -1.41
CA GLN A 58 -4.51 -8.92 -2.25
C GLN A 58 -4.59 -7.39 -2.18
N GLY A 59 -3.49 -6.74 -1.81
CA GLY A 59 -3.41 -5.28 -1.72
C GLY A 59 -2.24 -4.74 -2.52
N THR A 60 -2.20 -3.42 -2.71
CA THR A 60 -1.09 -2.70 -3.32
C THR A 60 0.08 -2.60 -2.35
N SER A 61 1.30 -2.90 -2.82
CA SER A 61 2.51 -2.77 -2.01
C SER A 61 3.06 -1.35 -2.06
N PHE A 62 3.28 -0.75 -0.88
CA PHE A 62 3.93 0.55 -0.75
C PHE A 62 5.39 0.55 -1.23
N ALA A 63 6.01 -0.62 -1.43
CA ALA A 63 7.34 -0.72 -2.01
C ALA A 63 7.42 -0.09 -3.41
N PHE A 64 6.34 -0.18 -4.19
CA PHE A 64 6.30 0.39 -5.54
C PHE A 64 6.08 1.90 -5.54
N LEU A 65 5.56 2.49 -4.45
CA LEU A 65 5.23 3.91 -4.41
C LEU A 65 6.45 4.78 -4.71
N GLY A 66 7.60 4.49 -4.10
CA GLY A 66 8.82 5.26 -4.31
C GLY A 66 9.32 5.23 -5.77
N VAL A 67 9.32 4.05 -6.38
CA VAL A 67 9.74 3.86 -7.78
C VAL A 67 8.78 4.58 -8.73
N THR A 68 7.48 4.45 -8.47
CA THR A 68 6.43 5.07 -9.28
C THR A 68 6.46 6.60 -9.22
N VAL A 69 6.64 7.18 -8.04
CA VAL A 69 6.77 8.64 -7.88
C VAL A 69 8.05 9.14 -8.55
N ALA A 70 9.18 8.46 -8.36
CA ALA A 70 10.44 8.82 -9.02
C ALA A 70 10.34 8.75 -10.55
N GLY A 71 9.73 7.70 -11.09
CA GLY A 71 9.47 7.55 -12.52
C GLY A 71 8.54 8.63 -13.08
N GLY A 72 7.45 8.93 -12.36
CA GLY A 72 6.52 9.99 -12.73
C GLY A 72 7.17 11.37 -12.76
N MET A 73 8.03 11.68 -11.79
CA MET A 73 8.81 12.92 -11.77
C MET A 73 9.81 13.01 -12.92
N TRP A 74 10.38 11.89 -13.35
CA TRP A 74 11.27 11.84 -14.51
C TRP A 74 10.53 12.15 -15.82
N VAL A 75 9.34 11.58 -16.04
CA VAL A 75 8.49 11.90 -17.21
C VAL A 75 8.02 13.35 -17.16
N LYS A 76 7.67 13.85 -15.97
CA LYS A 76 7.31 15.26 -15.77
C LYS A 76 8.46 16.21 -16.11
N ALA A 77 9.69 15.84 -15.76
CA ALA A 77 10.88 16.63 -16.10
C ALA A 77 11.17 16.64 -17.62
N GLN A 78 10.68 15.66 -18.37
CA GLN A 78 10.78 15.61 -19.83
C GLN A 78 9.65 16.37 -20.55
N GLY A 79 8.76 17.02 -19.81
CA GLY A 79 7.62 17.75 -20.38
C GLY A 79 6.47 16.84 -20.82
N GLY A 80 6.45 15.57 -20.37
CA GLY A 80 5.34 14.65 -20.65
C GLY A 80 4.03 15.13 -20.03
N GLY A 81 2.94 14.97 -20.77
CA GLY A 81 1.61 15.33 -20.29
C GLY A 81 1.05 14.35 -19.25
N PRO A 82 -0.12 14.63 -18.66
CA PRO A 82 -0.79 13.71 -17.73
C PRO A 82 -1.07 12.34 -18.34
N GLN A 83 -1.27 12.29 -19.66
CA GLN A 83 -1.52 11.07 -20.44
C GLN A 83 -0.26 10.20 -20.54
N ASP A 84 0.91 10.79 -20.74
CA ASP A 84 2.19 10.08 -20.80
C ASP A 84 2.57 9.49 -19.44
N MET A 85 2.26 10.22 -18.36
CA MET A 85 2.43 9.73 -17.00
C MET A 85 1.53 8.51 -16.76
N MET A 86 0.26 8.57 -17.14
CA MET A 86 -0.65 7.42 -17.02
C MET A 86 -0.18 6.22 -17.85
N ALA A 87 0.26 6.46 -19.08
CA ALA A 87 0.81 5.40 -19.95
C ALA A 87 2.06 4.76 -19.32
N MET A 88 2.95 5.56 -18.73
CA MET A 88 4.10 5.07 -17.99
C MET A 88 3.69 4.24 -16.78
N LEU A 89 2.73 4.72 -15.97
CA LEU A 89 2.24 4.01 -14.78
C LEU A 89 1.72 2.61 -15.15
N PHE A 90 0.89 2.52 -16.19
CA PHE A 90 0.37 1.24 -16.66
C PHE A 90 1.43 0.35 -17.31
N GLY A 91 2.31 0.92 -18.13
CA GLY A 91 3.38 0.19 -18.80
C GLY A 91 4.39 -0.39 -17.81
N VAL A 92 4.86 0.42 -16.87
CA VAL A 92 5.77 -0.02 -15.81
C VAL A 92 5.10 -1.07 -14.93
N ASN A 93 3.84 -0.88 -14.55
CA ASN A 93 3.13 -1.87 -13.73
C ASN A 93 2.93 -3.21 -14.47
N PHE A 94 2.63 -3.16 -15.77
CA PHE A 94 2.46 -4.36 -16.59
C PHE A 94 3.76 -5.16 -16.70
N VAL A 95 4.88 -4.48 -17.00
CA VAL A 95 6.20 -5.12 -17.07
C VAL A 95 6.65 -5.59 -15.68
N ALA A 96 6.43 -4.78 -14.65
CA ALA A 96 6.76 -5.12 -13.27
C ALA A 96 5.99 -6.34 -12.78
N ALA A 97 4.75 -6.57 -13.24
CA ALA A 97 3.96 -7.75 -12.87
C ALA A 97 4.52 -9.06 -13.45
N LEU A 98 5.20 -9.00 -14.60
CA LEU A 98 5.81 -10.19 -15.21
C LEU A 98 6.99 -10.71 -14.39
N VAL A 99 7.76 -9.82 -13.76
CA VAL A 99 8.95 -10.19 -12.98
C VAL A 99 8.60 -11.15 -11.82
N PRO A 100 7.64 -10.84 -10.91
CA PRO A 100 7.19 -11.76 -9.87
C PRO A 100 6.62 -13.07 -10.41
N VAL A 101 5.94 -13.07 -11.55
CA VAL A 101 5.36 -14.29 -12.15
C VAL A 101 6.47 -15.26 -12.56
N ILE A 102 7.54 -14.74 -13.17
CA ILE A 102 8.71 -15.55 -13.55
C ILE A 102 9.46 -16.00 -12.30
N VAL A 103 9.72 -15.08 -11.37
CA VAL A 103 10.44 -15.37 -10.12
C VAL A 103 9.69 -16.38 -9.26
N SER A 104 8.35 -16.37 -9.27
CA SER A 104 7.52 -17.34 -8.55
C SER A 104 7.76 -18.79 -8.99
N ARG A 105 8.27 -19.04 -10.20
CA ARG A 105 8.62 -20.39 -10.67
C ARG A 105 9.92 -20.92 -10.06
N PHE A 106 10.80 -20.03 -9.59
CA PHE A 106 12.13 -20.36 -9.06
C PHE A 106 12.22 -20.15 -7.53
N ILE A 107 11.13 -20.42 -6.81
CA ILE A 107 11.02 -20.05 -5.39
C ILE A 107 11.93 -20.88 -4.46
N GLU A 108 12.30 -22.10 -4.85
CA GLU A 108 13.13 -22.98 -4.04
C GLU A 108 14.57 -22.47 -3.81
N PRO A 109 15.33 -22.05 -4.84
CA PRO A 109 16.64 -21.44 -4.63
C PRO A 109 16.54 -20.05 -3.98
N LEU A 110 15.48 -19.29 -4.27
CA LEU A 110 15.32 -17.91 -3.78
C LEU A 110 15.12 -17.82 -2.26
N LYS A 111 14.47 -18.82 -1.66
CA LYS A 111 14.26 -18.89 -0.20
C LYS A 111 15.58 -18.96 0.60
N LYS A 112 16.67 -19.45 -0.01
CA LYS A 112 18.01 -19.48 0.63
C LYS A 112 18.69 -18.12 0.62
N ILE A 113 18.39 -17.28 -0.38
CA ILE A 113 18.99 -15.96 -0.55
C ILE A 113 18.23 -14.92 0.26
N PHE A 114 16.90 -14.91 0.19
CA PHE A 114 16.04 -14.00 0.94
C PHE A 114 15.82 -14.50 2.37
N THR A 115 16.85 -14.35 3.19
CA THR A 115 16.77 -14.57 4.63
C THR A 115 15.85 -13.54 5.29
N PRO A 116 15.21 -13.89 6.43
CA PRO A 116 14.26 -13.00 7.11
C PRO A 116 14.87 -11.64 7.50
N ILE A 117 16.19 -11.57 7.67
CA ILE A 117 16.89 -10.32 7.96
C ILE A 117 16.86 -9.33 6.78
N ILE A 118 17.02 -9.82 5.54
CA ILE A 118 17.00 -8.97 4.34
C ILE A 118 15.59 -8.43 4.11
N THR A 119 14.59 -9.31 4.17
CA THR A 119 13.18 -8.94 3.99
C THR A 119 12.75 -7.95 5.08
N GLY A 120 13.16 -8.18 6.34
CA GLY A 120 12.90 -7.26 7.45
C GLY A 120 13.52 -5.88 7.24
N SER A 121 14.80 -5.81 6.82
CA SER A 121 15.47 -4.54 6.54
C SER A 121 14.80 -3.76 5.41
N VAL A 122 14.40 -4.41 4.32
CA VAL A 122 13.72 -3.74 3.19
C VAL A 122 12.37 -3.17 3.63
N ILE A 123 11.58 -3.93 4.40
CA ILE A 123 10.30 -3.44 4.92
C ILE A 123 10.50 -2.25 5.87
N ALA A 124 11.52 -2.29 6.72
CA ALA A 124 11.86 -1.17 7.60
C ALA A 124 12.23 0.10 6.81
N LEU A 125 13.01 -0.04 5.73
CA LEU A 125 13.38 1.09 4.86
C LEU A 125 12.16 1.69 4.15
N ILE A 126 11.22 0.86 3.69
CA ILE A 126 9.94 1.33 3.12
C ILE A 126 9.14 2.08 4.20
N GLY A 127 9.06 1.54 5.40
CA GLY A 127 8.38 2.17 6.54
C GLY A 127 8.95 3.55 6.89
N ILE A 128 10.28 3.66 7.00
CA ILE A 128 10.96 4.94 7.27
C ILE A 128 10.64 5.97 6.19
N SER A 129 10.62 5.55 4.93
CA SER A 129 10.28 6.44 3.81
C SER A 129 8.83 6.93 3.87
N LEU A 130 7.89 6.08 4.31
CA LEU A 130 6.48 6.44 4.49
C LEU A 130 6.24 7.38 5.67
N ILE A 131 7.04 7.28 6.74
CA ILE A 131 6.97 8.21 7.87
C ILE A 131 7.25 9.63 7.37
N LYS A 132 8.27 9.82 6.52
CA LYS A 132 8.60 11.13 5.94
C LYS A 132 7.40 11.73 5.18
N VAL A 133 6.77 10.94 4.31
CA VAL A 133 5.60 11.40 3.54
C VAL A 133 4.40 11.69 4.44
N SER A 134 4.20 10.89 5.49
CA SER A 134 3.12 11.10 6.47
C SER A 134 3.31 12.40 7.26
N VAL A 135 4.53 12.69 7.72
CA VAL A 135 4.87 13.94 8.43
C VAL A 135 4.65 15.15 7.55
N ILE A 136 5.07 15.09 6.29
CA ILE A 136 4.87 16.19 5.33
C ILE A 136 3.37 16.46 5.10
N ASN A 137 2.55 15.40 4.96
CA ASN A 137 1.10 15.54 4.83
C ASN A 137 0.46 16.09 6.13
N TRP A 138 0.99 15.72 7.30
CA TRP A 138 0.50 16.21 8.59
C TRP A 138 0.84 17.70 8.81
N CYS A 139 1.97 18.17 8.30
CA CYS A 139 2.40 19.57 8.42
C CYS A 139 1.71 20.55 7.43
N GLY A 140 0.86 20.06 6.52
CA GLY A 140 0.12 20.89 5.55
C GLY A 140 0.47 20.68 4.07
N GLY A 141 1.39 19.76 3.75
CA GLY A 141 1.79 19.43 2.36
C GLY A 141 2.93 20.29 1.81
N GLU A 142 3.67 19.80 0.80
CA GLU A 142 4.94 20.37 0.27
C GLU A 142 4.85 21.82 -0.28
N LYS A 143 3.69 22.49 -0.26
CA LYS A 143 3.47 23.83 -0.86
C LYS A 143 2.51 24.76 -0.09
N ALA A 144 2.20 24.51 1.19
CA ALA A 144 1.35 25.43 1.95
C ALA A 144 2.17 26.59 2.55
N GLU A 145 1.71 27.83 2.38
CA GLU A 145 2.31 29.03 3.03
C GLU A 145 2.23 28.97 4.57
N ASP A 146 1.32 28.14 5.10
CA ASP A 146 1.09 27.85 6.53
C ASP A 146 1.72 26.51 6.97
N PHE A 147 2.97 26.25 6.58
CA PHE A 147 3.73 25.12 7.10
C PHE A 147 3.79 25.22 8.63
N ALA A 148 3.25 24.20 9.33
CA ALA A 148 3.16 24.15 10.79
C ALA A 148 2.23 25.20 11.47
N SER A 149 1.13 25.61 10.81
CA SER A 149 0.04 26.30 11.53
C SER A 149 -0.49 25.46 12.69
N MET A 150 -0.74 26.12 13.84
CA MET A 150 -1.25 25.50 15.08
C MET A 150 -2.52 24.68 14.81
N SER A 151 -3.32 25.07 13.82
CA SER A 151 -4.53 24.35 13.40
C SER A 151 -4.24 23.00 12.74
N ASN A 152 -3.20 22.86 11.91
CA ASN A 152 -2.87 21.59 11.25
C ASN A 152 -2.28 20.57 12.25
N ILE A 153 -1.45 21.07 13.16
CA ILE A 153 -0.90 20.26 14.25
C ILE A 153 -2.02 19.84 15.21
N ALA A 154 -2.93 20.76 15.57
CA ALA A 154 -4.09 20.45 16.40
C ALA A 154 -5.06 19.46 15.73
N LEU A 155 -5.28 19.58 14.41
CA LEU A 155 -6.12 18.65 13.66
C LEU A 155 -5.54 17.24 13.68
N GLY A 156 -4.24 17.05 13.41
CA GLY A 156 -3.70 15.69 13.44
C GLY A 156 -3.39 15.17 14.86
N ALA A 157 -3.17 16.04 15.85
CA ALA A 157 -3.25 15.62 17.26
C ALA A 157 -4.68 15.17 17.62
N GLY A 158 -5.69 15.84 17.07
CA GLY A 158 -7.10 15.47 17.17
C GLY A 158 -7.41 14.11 16.52
N THR A 159 -6.92 13.85 15.31
CA THR A 159 -7.12 12.54 14.64
C THR A 159 -6.45 11.41 15.41
N LEU A 160 -5.23 11.61 15.95
CA LEU A 160 -4.59 10.65 16.84
C LEU A 160 -5.36 10.45 18.15
N GLY A 161 -5.91 11.54 18.69
CA GLY A 161 -6.76 11.55 19.87
C GLY A 161 -8.07 10.77 19.67
N VAL A 162 -8.65 10.78 18.47
CA VAL A 162 -9.82 9.98 18.08
C VAL A 162 -9.44 8.53 17.77
N TYR A 163 -8.27 8.31 17.16
CA TYR A 163 -7.82 6.98 16.79
C TYR A 163 -7.54 6.10 18.01
N ARG A 164 -6.92 6.66 19.06
CA ARG A 164 -6.59 5.93 20.31
C ARG A 164 -7.81 5.28 21.01
N PRO A 165 -8.95 5.97 21.25
CA PRO A 165 -10.14 5.34 21.83
C PRO A 165 -10.85 4.40 20.84
N ALA A 166 -10.77 4.64 19.53
CA ALA A 166 -11.27 3.70 18.52
C ALA A 166 -10.50 2.37 18.52
N GLU A 167 -9.18 2.43 18.69
CA GLU A 167 -8.28 1.26 18.85
C GLU A 167 -8.67 0.44 20.10
N LEU A 168 -8.91 1.12 21.23
CA LEU A 168 -9.31 0.47 22.48
C LEU A 168 -10.67 -0.22 22.37
N ARG A 169 -11.58 0.29 21.52
CA ARG A 169 -12.88 -0.32 21.25
C ARG A 169 -12.78 -1.53 20.30
N GLN A 170 -11.70 -1.68 19.53
CA GLN A 170 -11.45 -2.84 18.67
C GLN A 170 -10.77 -4.01 19.38
N LYS A 171 -9.96 -3.76 20.42
CA LYS A 171 -9.35 -4.81 21.24
C LYS A 171 -10.35 -5.85 21.81
N PRO A 172 -11.51 -5.47 22.37
CA PRO A 172 -12.47 -6.45 22.87
C PRO A 172 -13.15 -7.27 21.75
N LEU A 173 -13.30 -6.70 20.54
CA LEU A 173 -13.82 -7.41 19.37
C LEU A 173 -12.82 -8.44 18.83
N ALA A 174 -11.52 -8.13 18.86
CA ALA A 174 -10.47 -9.08 18.51
C ALA A 174 -10.34 -10.20 19.56
N ALA A 175 -10.53 -9.88 20.85
CA ALA A 175 -10.52 -10.85 21.94
C ALA A 175 -11.75 -11.80 21.93
N ALA A 176 -12.85 -11.38 21.32
CA ALA A 176 -14.05 -12.19 21.15
C ALA A 176 -13.94 -13.27 20.04
N LEU A 177 -12.80 -13.33 19.32
CA LEU A 177 -12.59 -14.32 18.27
C LEU A 177 -12.23 -15.70 18.86
N PRO A 178 -12.83 -16.79 18.35
CA PRO A 178 -12.64 -18.13 18.89
C PRO A 178 -11.18 -18.60 18.75
N ARG A 179 -10.69 -19.44 19.68
CA ARG A 179 -9.28 -19.87 19.78
C ARG A 179 -8.70 -20.47 18.50
N TRP A 180 -9.50 -21.11 17.65
CA TRP A 180 -9.06 -21.62 16.35
C TRP A 180 -8.72 -20.51 15.35
N TRP A 181 -9.29 -19.31 15.51
CA TRP A 181 -8.95 -18.12 14.73
C TRP A 181 -7.49 -17.68 14.94
N TRP A 182 -6.98 -17.87 16.17
CA TRP A 182 -5.59 -17.57 16.52
C TRP A 182 -4.58 -18.65 16.12
N ALA A 183 -5.07 -19.82 15.71
CA ALA A 183 -4.27 -20.92 15.16
C ALA A 183 -4.04 -20.79 13.65
N LEU A 184 -4.72 -19.85 12.99
CA LEU A 184 -4.58 -19.63 11.56
C LEU A 184 -3.25 -18.91 11.25
N PRO A 185 -2.53 -19.30 10.18
CA PRO A 185 -1.18 -18.78 9.88
C PRO A 185 -1.10 -17.25 9.78
N TRP A 186 -2.20 -16.58 9.41
CA TRP A 186 -2.25 -15.12 9.30
C TRP A 186 -2.42 -14.41 10.64
N ALA A 187 -2.95 -15.06 11.68
CA ALA A 187 -3.14 -14.46 13.01
C ALA A 187 -1.82 -14.26 13.75
N ALA A 188 -0.77 -14.99 13.35
CA ALA A 188 0.61 -14.74 13.77
C ALA A 188 1.16 -13.41 13.24
N SER A 189 0.68 -12.91 12.09
CA SER A 189 1.12 -11.64 11.50
C SER A 189 0.55 -10.39 12.21
N GLN A 190 -0.38 -10.54 13.16
CA GLN A 190 -0.91 -9.44 13.99
C GLN A 190 -0.29 -9.40 15.39
N ARG A 191 0.64 -10.31 15.70
CA ARG A 191 1.36 -10.40 16.98
C ARG A 191 2.75 -9.74 16.96
N GLY A 192 3.09 -9.03 15.88
CA GLY A 192 4.32 -8.25 15.73
C GLY A 192 4.01 -6.78 15.55
#